data_AF-A0A923AP34-F1
#
_entry.id   AF-A0A923AP34-F1
#
_cell.length_a   1.000
_cell.length_b   1.000
_cell.length_c   1.000
_cell.angle_alpha   90.00
_cell.angle_beta   90.00
_cell.angle_gamma   90.00
#
_symmetry.space_group_name_H-M   'P 1'
#
loop_
_entity.id
_entity.type
_entity.pdbx_description
1 polymer ?
#
loop_
_entity_poly.entity_id
_entity_poly.type
_entity_poly.pdbx_seq_one_letter_code
_entity_poly.pdbx_strand_id
1 'polypeptide(L)'
;MLRLIATAVMLAAPVPAWATEFKPVSDKSEFLSLVQDRELRIGLYRLSLAVLPDGQIKGSALGWSITGSWAWKDGYFCREMDWSGMEIDYDCQLVEAQGAEKLRFTVDQGAGDSAVFRLR
;
A
#
# COMPACT_ATOMS: atom_id res chain seq x y z
N MET A 1 15.49 35.49 54.40
CA MET A 1 14.67 34.37 53.88
C MET A 1 14.45 34.63 52.39
N LEU A 2 15.21 33.96 51.51
CA LEU A 2 15.02 34.11 50.07
C LEU A 2 15.04 32.71 49.44
N ARG A 3 13.86 32.25 49.02
CA ARG A 3 13.61 30.91 48.48
C ARG A 3 14.20 30.84 47.07
N LEU A 4 15.26 30.06 46.90
CA LEU A 4 15.75 29.62 45.58
C LEU A 4 14.78 28.57 45.03
N ILE A 5 13.93 28.97 44.09
CA ILE A 5 13.09 28.06 43.31
C ILE A 5 13.97 27.53 42.17
N ALA A 6 14.42 26.27 42.30
CA ALA A 6 15.15 25.58 41.26
C ALA A 6 14.16 25.07 40.19
N THR A 7 14.04 25.78 39.08
CA THR A 7 13.24 25.35 37.93
C THR A 7 14.01 24.29 37.15
N ALA A 8 13.64 23.02 37.33
CA ALA A 8 14.19 21.91 36.55
C ALA A 8 13.67 21.99 35.10
N VAL A 9 14.54 22.37 34.17
CA VAL A 9 14.26 22.33 32.73
C VAL A 9 14.39 20.87 32.27
N MET A 10 13.26 20.19 32.07
CA MET A 10 13.22 18.90 31.38
C MET A 10 13.62 19.12 29.90
N LEU A 11 14.84 18.71 29.56
CA LEU A 11 15.29 18.57 28.18
C LEU A 11 14.53 17.40 27.53
N ALA A 12 13.49 17.70 26.77
CA ALA A 12 12.87 16.71 25.88
C ALA A 12 13.88 16.36 24.78
N ALA A 13 14.43 15.15 24.82
CA ALA A 13 15.25 14.64 23.73
C ALA A 13 14.36 14.46 22.48
N PRO A 14 14.81 14.91 21.30
CA PRO A 14 14.07 14.66 20.06
C PRO A 14 14.07 13.16 19.79
N VAL A 15 12.91 12.53 19.93
CA VAL A 15 12.71 11.16 19.48
C VAL A 15 12.74 11.21 17.96
N PRO A 16 13.59 10.44 17.25
CA PRO A 16 13.52 10.38 15.81
C PRO A 16 12.14 9.85 15.42
N ALA A 17 11.33 10.70 14.81
CA ALA A 17 10.13 10.27 14.12
C ALA A 17 10.61 9.48 12.89
N TRP A 18 10.67 8.15 13.00
CA TRP A 18 10.85 7.29 11.83
C TRP A 18 9.62 7.45 10.94
N ALA A 19 9.64 8.44 10.06
CA ALA A 19 8.79 8.42 8.89
C ALA A 19 9.28 7.25 8.04
N THR A 20 8.59 6.12 8.13
CA THR A 20 8.87 4.98 7.24
C THR A 20 8.62 5.47 5.82
N GLU A 21 9.68 5.68 5.04
CA GLU A 21 9.52 6.09 3.64
C GLU A 21 8.92 4.95 2.82
N PHE A 22 8.27 5.29 1.70
CA PHE A 22 7.88 4.30 0.70
C PHE A 22 9.12 3.83 -0.04
N LYS A 23 9.33 2.51 -0.07
CA LYS A 23 10.47 1.87 -0.75
C LYS A 23 9.97 0.99 -1.88
N PRO A 24 10.59 1.05 -3.08
CA PRO A 24 10.23 0.17 -4.19
C PRO A 24 10.31 -1.31 -3.82
N VAL A 25 9.30 -2.07 -4.21
CA VAL A 25 9.25 -3.53 -4.18
C VAL A 25 9.40 -3.99 -5.61
N SER A 26 10.54 -4.61 -5.92
CA SER A 26 10.88 -5.05 -7.29
C SER A 26 10.88 -6.57 -7.46
N ASP A 27 10.85 -7.32 -6.36
CA ASP A 27 10.82 -8.78 -6.37
C ASP A 27 9.42 -9.33 -6.08
N LYS A 28 9.04 -10.37 -6.84
CA LYS A 28 7.73 -11.03 -6.71
C LYS A 28 7.56 -11.68 -5.33
N SER A 29 8.60 -12.31 -4.80
CA SER A 29 8.52 -13.02 -3.51
C SER A 29 8.42 -12.03 -2.35
N GLU A 30 9.13 -10.90 -2.43
CA GLU A 30 8.97 -9.80 -1.47
C GLU A 30 7.54 -9.26 -1.50
N PHE A 31 7.00 -8.98 -2.69
CA PHE A 31 5.61 -8.55 -2.83
C PHE A 31 4.62 -9.54 -2.22
N LEU A 32 4.74 -10.82 -2.56
CA LEU A 32 3.88 -11.87 -2.02
C LEU A 32 3.98 -11.96 -0.50
N SER A 33 5.16 -11.78 0.09
CA SER A 33 5.33 -11.77 1.55
C SER A 33 4.56 -10.65 2.25
N LEU A 34 4.27 -9.55 1.53
CA LEU A 34 3.53 -8.40 2.06
C LEU A 34 2.02 -8.57 1.95
N VAL A 35 1.54 -9.23 0.88
CA VAL A 35 0.10 -9.29 0.54
C VAL A 35 -0.55 -10.64 0.79
N GLN A 36 0.21 -11.72 0.90
CA GLN A 36 -0.34 -13.05 1.13
C GLN A 36 -1.19 -13.07 2.41
N ASP A 37 -2.37 -13.67 2.30
CA ASP A 37 -3.36 -13.79 3.38
C ASP A 37 -3.83 -12.45 3.98
N ARG A 38 -3.65 -11.35 3.23
CA ARG A 38 -4.02 -9.99 3.64
C ARG A 38 -4.88 -9.29 2.59
N GLU A 39 -5.61 -8.28 3.04
CA GLU A 39 -6.41 -7.43 2.18
C GLU A 39 -5.80 -6.03 2.00
N LEU A 40 -5.87 -5.51 0.79
CA LEU A 40 -5.50 -4.16 0.41
C LEU A 40 -6.76 -3.28 0.48
N ARG A 41 -6.80 -2.33 1.41
CA ARG A 41 -8.01 -1.54 1.69
C ARG A 41 -7.86 -0.04 1.47
N ILE A 42 -8.89 0.56 0.87
CA ILE A 42 -9.11 2.02 0.82
C ILE A 42 -10.49 2.33 1.41
N GLY A 43 -10.49 3.01 2.56
CA GLY A 43 -11.71 3.25 3.34
C GLY A 43 -12.72 4.16 2.63
N LEU A 44 -12.26 5.18 1.90
CA LEU A 44 -13.13 6.17 1.24
C LEU A 44 -14.15 5.53 0.30
N TYR A 45 -13.75 4.44 -0.38
CA TYR A 45 -14.59 3.73 -1.35
C TYR A 45 -15.09 2.37 -0.83
N ARG A 46 -14.87 2.06 0.46
CA ARG A 46 -15.03 0.70 1.02
C ARG A 46 -14.39 -0.36 0.12
N LEU A 47 -13.24 -0.02 -0.47
CA LEU A 47 -12.53 -0.90 -1.37
C LEU A 47 -11.74 -1.91 -0.55
N SER A 48 -11.87 -3.18 -0.91
CA SER A 48 -11.01 -4.26 -0.45
C SER A 48 -10.61 -5.14 -1.63
N LEU A 49 -9.33 -5.48 -1.73
CA LEU A 49 -8.77 -6.39 -2.73
C LEU A 49 -7.90 -7.45 -2.03
N ALA A 50 -8.01 -8.69 -2.47
CA ALA A 50 -7.09 -9.78 -2.19
C ALA A 50 -6.31 -10.08 -3.48
N VAL A 51 -4.98 -10.07 -3.36
CA VAL A 51 -4.06 -10.40 -4.46
C VAL A 51 -3.52 -11.80 -4.19
N LEU A 52 -3.94 -12.77 -4.99
CA LEU A 52 -3.69 -14.18 -4.75
C LEU A 52 -2.40 -14.65 -5.42
N PRO A 53 -1.64 -15.60 -4.82
CA PRO A 53 -0.37 -16.09 -5.38
C PRO A 53 -0.47 -16.73 -6.76
N ASP A 54 -1.67 -17.20 -7.13
CA ASP A 54 -1.97 -17.85 -8.41
C ASP A 54 -2.24 -16.84 -9.55
N GLY A 55 -2.14 -15.54 -9.28
CA GLY A 55 -2.33 -14.50 -10.29
C GLY A 55 -3.74 -13.92 -10.32
N GLN A 56 -4.65 -14.30 -9.42
CA GLN A 56 -5.99 -13.72 -9.35
C GLN A 56 -6.05 -12.47 -8.45
N ILE A 57 -6.89 -11.51 -8.84
CA ILE A 57 -7.36 -10.40 -7.99
C ILE A 57 -8.84 -10.63 -7.70
N LYS A 58 -9.25 -10.53 -6.43
CA LYS A 58 -10.65 -10.59 -6.01
C LYS A 58 -10.94 -9.49 -5.03
N GLY A 59 -12.14 -8.93 -5.07
CA GLY A 59 -12.52 -7.94 -4.08
C GLY A 59 -13.84 -7.26 -4.36
N SER A 60 -13.98 -6.07 -3.80
CA SER A 60 -15.14 -5.23 -4.01
C SER A 60 -14.82 -3.77 -3.75
N ALA A 61 -15.59 -2.88 -4.36
CA ALA A 61 -15.60 -1.46 -4.04
C ALA A 61 -17.04 -0.94 -4.13
N LEU A 62 -17.42 -0.10 -3.17
CA LEU A 62 -18.76 0.49 -3.07
C LEU A 62 -19.92 -0.54 -3.10
N GLY A 63 -19.67 -1.80 -2.77
CA GLY A 63 -20.66 -2.89 -2.78
C GLY A 63 -20.71 -3.72 -4.07
N TRP A 64 -19.90 -3.38 -5.07
CA TRP A 64 -19.81 -4.10 -6.35
C TRP A 64 -18.54 -4.94 -6.40
N SER A 65 -18.60 -6.11 -7.05
CA SER A 65 -17.47 -7.03 -7.16
C SER A 65 -16.37 -6.49 -8.06
N ILE A 66 -15.12 -6.76 -7.67
CA ILE A 66 -13.94 -6.56 -8.51
C ILE A 66 -13.31 -7.93 -8.73
N THR A 67 -12.98 -8.24 -9.98
CA THR A 67 -12.19 -9.40 -10.38
C THR A 67 -11.03 -8.95 -11.26
N GLY A 68 -10.02 -9.80 -11.42
CA GLY A 68 -8.92 -9.50 -12.32
C GLY A 68 -7.81 -10.52 -12.26
N SER A 69 -6.78 -10.23 -13.03
CA SER A 69 -5.55 -11.02 -13.14
C SER A 69 -4.34 -10.12 -12.92
N TRP A 70 -3.27 -10.71 -12.43
CA TRP A 70 -1.99 -10.04 -12.30
C TRP A 70 -0.81 -10.96 -12.60
N ALA A 71 0.27 -10.33 -13.02
CA ALA A 71 1.57 -10.96 -13.17
C ALA A 71 2.67 -9.99 -12.71
N TRP A 72 3.76 -10.54 -12.18
CA TRP A 72 4.97 -9.77 -11.95
C TRP A 72 5.82 -9.79 -13.22
N LYS A 73 6.18 -8.62 -13.75
CA LYS A 73 7.02 -8.50 -14.96
C LYS A 73 8.00 -7.37 -14.79
N ASP A 74 9.29 -7.64 -14.99
CA ASP A 74 10.36 -6.63 -15.01
C ASP A 74 10.36 -5.66 -13.82
N GLY A 75 9.99 -6.15 -12.63
CA GLY A 75 9.93 -5.35 -11.40
C GLY A 75 8.61 -4.63 -11.13
N TYR A 76 7.59 -4.86 -11.96
CA TYR A 76 6.29 -4.21 -11.88
C TYR A 76 5.15 -5.20 -11.63
N PHE A 77 4.10 -4.69 -10.98
CA PHE A 77 2.82 -5.38 -10.83
C PHE A 77 1.93 -5.07 -12.02
N CYS A 78 1.86 -5.98 -12.98
CA CYS A 78 1.03 -5.82 -14.17
C CYS A 78 -0.33 -6.47 -13.99
N ARG A 79 -1.41 -5.70 -14.16
CA ARG A 79 -2.77 -6.12 -13.82
C ARG A 79 -3.80 -5.61 -14.81
N GLU A 80 -4.85 -6.39 -14.96
CA GLU A 80 -6.11 -6.03 -15.61
C GLU A 80 -7.25 -6.39 -14.66
N MET A 81 -8.34 -5.62 -14.68
CA MET A 81 -9.45 -5.84 -13.75
C MET A 81 -10.79 -5.57 -14.42
N ASP A 82 -11.84 -6.11 -13.83
CA ASP A 82 -13.23 -5.80 -14.12
C ASP A 82 -13.91 -5.33 -12.83
N TRP A 83 -14.65 -4.24 -12.93
CA TRP A 83 -15.51 -3.75 -11.86
C TRP A 83 -16.98 -3.86 -12.26
N SER A 84 -17.54 -5.06 -12.04
CA SER A 84 -18.95 -5.36 -12.30
C SER A 84 -19.36 -5.08 -13.76
N GLY A 85 -18.53 -5.49 -14.72
CA GLY A 85 -18.72 -5.31 -16.16
C GLY A 85 -18.06 -4.06 -16.73
N MET A 86 -17.48 -3.20 -15.88
CA MET A 86 -16.64 -2.09 -16.32
C MET A 86 -15.18 -2.55 -16.37
N GLU A 87 -14.65 -2.68 -17.58
CA GLU A 87 -13.25 -3.02 -17.79
C GLU A 87 -12.32 -1.93 -17.26
N ILE A 88 -11.25 -2.35 -16.60
CA ILE A 88 -10.14 -1.51 -16.15
C ILE A 88 -8.91 -2.02 -16.90
N ASP A 89 -8.47 -1.22 -17.86
CA ASP A 89 -7.41 -1.55 -18.82
C ASP A 89 -6.14 -2.08 -18.15
N TYR A 90 -5.46 -2.96 -18.87
CA TYR A 90 -4.16 -3.49 -18.49
C TYR A 90 -3.14 -2.37 -18.23
N ASP A 91 -2.47 -2.44 -17.09
CA ASP A 91 -1.44 -1.47 -16.69
C ASP A 91 -0.36 -2.16 -15.84
N CYS A 92 0.88 -1.67 -15.91
CA CYS A 92 2.02 -2.15 -15.12
C CYS A 92 2.41 -1.09 -14.08
N GLN A 93 2.26 -1.45 -12.81
CA GLN A 93 2.32 -0.50 -11.71
C GLN A 93 3.63 -0.63 -10.94
N LEU A 94 4.22 0.51 -10.59
CA LEU A 94 5.26 0.57 -9.57
C LEU A 94 4.61 0.27 -8.21
N VAL A 95 5.20 -0.66 -7.45
CA VAL A 95 4.77 -0.97 -6.10
C VAL A 95 5.82 -0.49 -5.11
N GLU A 96 5.38 0.21 -4.07
CA GLU A 96 6.24 0.64 -2.97
C GLU A 96 5.62 0.32 -1.62
N ALA A 97 6.43 -0.10 -0.66
CA ALA A 97 6.00 -0.44 0.68
C ALA A 97 6.43 0.62 1.70
N GLN A 98 5.51 0.99 2.58
CA GLN A 98 5.80 1.74 3.79
C GLN A 98 5.64 0.78 4.98
N GLY A 99 6.73 0.09 5.31
CA GLY A 99 6.73 -0.97 6.32
C GLY A 99 5.77 -2.11 5.97
N ALA A 100 5.22 -2.77 6.98
CA ALA A 100 4.26 -3.86 6.81
C ALA A 100 2.79 -3.39 6.74
N GLU A 101 2.53 -2.08 6.75
CA GLU A 101 1.18 -1.52 6.94
C GLU A 101 0.56 -0.93 5.69
N LYS A 102 1.37 -0.46 4.73
CA LYS A 102 0.85 0.21 3.52
C LYS A 102 1.63 -0.15 2.28
N LEU A 103 0.89 -0.22 1.17
CA LEU A 103 1.45 -0.29 -0.18
C LEU A 103 0.95 0.91 -0.98
N ARG A 104 1.84 1.50 -1.78
CA ARG A 104 1.51 2.45 -2.83
C ARG A 104 1.66 1.76 -4.17
N PHE A 105 0.64 1.89 -5.00
CA PHE A 105 0.67 1.47 -6.40
C PHE A 105 0.59 2.73 -7.25
N THR A 106 1.47 2.87 -8.23
CA THR A 106 1.50 4.00 -9.15
C THR A 106 1.42 3.48 -10.58
N VAL A 107 0.44 3.96 -11.35
CA VAL A 107 0.20 3.54 -12.74
C VAL A 107 1.33 3.96 -13.68
N ASP A 108 1.33 3.44 -14.91
CA ASP A 108 2.28 3.81 -15.97
C ASP A 108 3.73 3.64 -15.51
N GLN A 109 4.03 2.50 -14.87
CA GLN A 109 5.35 2.17 -14.33
C GLN A 109 5.94 3.22 -13.37
N GLY A 110 5.08 3.98 -12.68
CA GLY A 110 5.47 5.03 -11.74
C GLY A 110 5.32 6.45 -12.28
N ALA A 111 4.85 6.64 -13.52
CA ALA A 111 4.73 7.96 -14.15
C ALA A 111 3.37 8.63 -13.95
N GLY A 112 2.36 7.92 -13.44
CA GLY A 112 0.99 8.42 -13.33
C GLY A 112 0.45 8.55 -11.89
N ASP A 113 -0.87 8.43 -11.77
CA ASP A 113 -1.60 8.51 -10.50
C ASP A 113 -1.25 7.36 -9.55
N SER A 114 -1.39 7.64 -8.25
CA SER A 114 -1.08 6.70 -7.19
C SER A 114 -2.27 6.38 -6.29
N ALA A 115 -2.36 5.13 -5.84
CA ALA A 115 -3.28 4.68 -4.82
C ALA A 115 -2.51 4.08 -3.64
N VAL A 116 -2.83 4.51 -2.42
CA VAL A 116 -2.23 3.98 -1.19
C VAL A 116 -3.23 3.09 -0.46
N PHE A 117 -2.89 1.81 -0.34
CA PHE A 117 -3.68 0.80 0.35
C PHE A 117 -3.13 0.59 1.76
N ARG A 118 -4.04 0.36 2.71
CA ARG A 118 -3.68 -0.22 4.01
C ARG A 118 -3.77 -1.73 3.90
N LEU A 119 -2.75 -2.42 4.39
CA LEU A 119 -2.74 -3.88 4.49
C LEU A 119 -3.47 -4.30 5.77
N ARG A 120 -4.39 -5.25 5.66
CA ARG A 120 -5.23 -5.73 6.78
C ARG A 120 -5.25 -7.24 6.89
#